data_AF-A0A543E8F4-F1
#
_entry.id   AF-A0A543E8F4-F1
#
_cell.length_a   1.000
_cell.length_b   1.000
_cell.length_c   1.000
_cell.angle_alpha   90.00
_cell.angle_beta   90.00
_cell.angle_gamma   90.00
#
_symmetry.space_group_name_H-M   'P 1'
#
loop_
_entity.id
_entity.type
_entity.pdbx_description
1 polymer ?
#
loop_
_entity_poly.entity_id
_entity_poly.type
_entity_poly.pdbx_seq_one_letter_code
_entity_poly.pdbx_strand_id
1 'polypeptide(L)'
;MAMTPCRCPTCDLAQSLHALLMADDVDGAIEAGLMSFAACDCTTDDVVIITSVMQAQARLRTAWEARRRYRLRQARLARRAQEREARRLAAAPATTDTASSAPERPALPASAAAILARAKAKAADRMKR
;
A
#
# COMPACT_ATOMS: atom_id res chain seq x y z
N MET A 1 -29.78 17.60 35.90
CA MET A 1 -30.92 16.94 35.22
C MET A 1 -30.46 15.53 34.92
N ALA A 2 -31.09 14.52 35.53
CA ALA A 2 -30.75 13.14 35.26
C ALA A 2 -31.31 12.77 33.87
N MET A 3 -30.42 12.62 32.89
CA MET A 3 -30.75 12.09 31.56
C MET A 3 -31.14 10.62 31.74
N THR A 4 -32.40 10.31 31.52
CA THR A 4 -32.89 8.94 31.56
C THR A 4 -32.44 8.26 30.26
N PRO A 5 -31.56 7.24 30.29
CA PRO A 5 -31.16 6.56 29.07
C PRO A 5 -32.36 5.80 28.49
N CYS A 6 -32.53 5.86 27.18
CA CYS A 6 -33.46 4.98 26.48
C CYS A 6 -33.01 3.52 26.68
N ARG A 7 -33.87 2.69 27.29
CA ARG A 7 -33.60 1.28 27.60
C ARG A 7 -33.93 0.36 26.42
N CYS A 8 -33.41 0.65 25.24
CA CYS A 8 -33.48 -0.29 24.12
C CYS A 8 -32.15 -1.06 24.05
N PRO A 9 -32.17 -2.32 23.55
CA PRO A 9 -30.98 -3.17 23.53
C PRO A 9 -29.83 -2.57 22.72
N THR A 10 -30.14 -1.76 21.71
CA THR A 10 -29.15 -1.06 20.89
C THR A 10 -28.41 0.05 21.66
N CYS A 11 -29.10 0.78 22.54
CA CYS A 11 -28.47 1.78 23.41
C CYS A 11 -27.56 1.11 24.44
N ASP A 12 -27.99 0.01 25.05
CA ASP A 12 -27.18 -0.75 26.00
C ASP A 12 -25.92 -1.31 25.32
N LEU A 13 -26.07 -1.83 24.08
CA LEU A 13 -24.94 -2.25 23.27
C LEU A 13 -23.99 -1.08 22.96
N ALA A 14 -24.52 0.09 22.58
CA ALA A 14 -23.70 1.29 22.33
C ALA A 14 -22.87 1.71 23.55
N GLN A 15 -23.45 1.66 24.75
CA GLN A 15 -22.74 1.94 26.00
C GLN A 15 -21.65 0.91 26.28
N SER A 16 -21.93 -0.38 26.10
CA SER A 16 -20.94 -1.44 26.29
C SER A 16 -19.77 -1.32 25.30
N LEU A 17 -20.05 -1.04 24.03
CA LEU A 17 -19.04 -0.82 23.00
C LEU A 17 -18.21 0.42 23.30
N HIS A 18 -18.85 1.50 23.74
CA HIS A 18 -18.13 2.71 24.12
C HIS A 18 -17.19 2.48 25.31
N ALA A 19 -17.62 1.73 26.33
CA ALA A 19 -16.78 1.39 27.47
C ALA A 19 -15.53 0.58 27.04
N LEU A 20 -15.70 -0.41 26.15
CA LEU A 20 -14.59 -1.20 25.59
C LEU A 20 -13.63 -0.31 24.79
N LEU A 21 -14.16 0.60 23.96
CA LEU A 21 -13.35 1.55 23.20
C LEU A 21 -12.59 2.54 24.08
N MET A 22 -13.19 3.00 25.19
CA MET A 22 -12.51 3.88 26.16
C MET A 22 -11.41 3.13 26.94
N ALA A 23 -11.53 1.82 27.07
CA ALA A 23 -10.49 0.95 27.63
C ALA A 23 -9.41 0.55 26.60
N ASP A 24 -9.46 1.08 25.36
CA ASP A 24 -8.63 0.67 24.21
C ASP A 24 -8.76 -0.83 23.85
N ASP A 25 -9.80 -1.51 24.33
CA ASP A 25 -10.11 -2.90 24.02
C ASP A 25 -10.91 -3.01 22.72
N VAL A 26 -10.21 -2.77 21.61
CA VAL A 26 -10.80 -2.82 20.27
C VAL A 26 -11.21 -4.25 19.90
N ASP A 27 -10.45 -5.26 20.32
CA ASP A 27 -10.75 -6.65 20.01
C ASP A 27 -12.03 -7.11 20.74
N GLY A 28 -12.16 -6.80 22.03
CA GLY A 28 -13.40 -7.03 22.78
C GLY A 28 -14.59 -6.30 22.16
N ALA A 29 -14.41 -5.07 21.68
CA ALA A 29 -15.47 -4.34 20.99
C ALA A 29 -15.88 -5.01 19.67
N ILE A 30 -14.93 -5.56 18.90
CA ILE A 30 -15.21 -6.31 17.66
C ILE A 30 -15.99 -7.58 17.99
N GLU A 31 -15.58 -8.34 19.00
CA GLU A 31 -16.29 -9.55 19.46
C GLU A 31 -17.72 -9.24 19.94
N ALA A 32 -17.90 -8.10 20.61
CA ALA A 32 -19.20 -7.59 21.02
C ALA A 32 -20.07 -7.08 19.85
N GLY A 33 -19.56 -7.07 18.61
CA GLY A 33 -20.35 -6.74 17.42
C GLY A 33 -20.20 -5.30 16.92
N LEU A 34 -19.09 -4.61 17.22
CA LEU A 34 -18.82 -3.23 16.74
C LEU A 34 -19.04 -3.05 15.23
N MET A 35 -18.71 -4.05 14.41
CA MET A 35 -18.84 -3.95 12.95
C MET A 35 -20.26 -4.08 12.43
N SER A 36 -21.13 -4.76 13.17
CA SER A 36 -22.56 -4.94 12.88
C SER A 36 -23.44 -3.91 13.60
N PHE A 37 -22.86 -3.09 14.49
CA PHE A 37 -23.58 -2.06 15.21
C PHE A 37 -24.25 -1.08 14.24
N ALA A 38 -25.55 -0.88 14.43
CA ALA A 38 -26.37 0.13 13.79
C ALA A 38 -27.08 0.94 14.88
N ALA A 39 -27.03 2.27 14.77
CA ALA A 39 -27.71 3.15 15.71
C ALA A 39 -29.23 2.94 15.65
N CYS A 40 -29.92 3.06 16.80
CA CYS A 40 -31.38 3.13 16.81
C CYS A 40 -31.87 4.55 16.56
N ASP A 41 -33.12 4.66 16.08
CA ASP A 41 -33.84 5.94 15.90
C ASP A 41 -34.40 6.51 17.22
N CYS A 42 -34.01 5.91 18.33
CA CYS A 42 -34.26 6.37 19.68
C CYS A 42 -33.73 7.81 19.83
N THR A 43 -34.61 8.78 20.08
CA THR A 43 -34.22 10.18 20.37
C THR A 43 -33.56 10.22 21.74
N THR A 44 -32.27 9.90 21.79
CA THR A 44 -31.52 9.74 23.04
C THR A 44 -30.43 10.80 23.11
N ASP A 45 -30.22 11.36 24.30
CA ASP A 45 -29.14 12.31 24.59
C ASP A 45 -27.72 11.70 24.49
N ASP A 46 -27.61 10.40 24.20
CA ASP A 46 -26.36 9.64 24.07
C ASP A 46 -25.69 9.80 22.68
N VAL A 47 -25.93 10.93 22.00
CA VAL A 47 -25.36 11.23 20.68
C VAL A 47 -23.84 11.13 20.69
N VAL A 48 -23.18 11.55 21.79
CA VAL A 48 -21.72 11.47 21.93
C VAL A 48 -21.23 10.01 21.93
N ILE A 49 -21.93 9.13 22.64
CA ILE A 49 -21.59 7.69 22.71
C ILE A 49 -21.76 7.07 21.32
N ILE A 50 -22.93 7.24 20.70
CA ILE A 50 -23.23 6.67 19.38
C ILE A 50 -22.24 7.18 18.34
N THR A 51 -21.96 8.48 18.31
CA THR A 51 -21.00 9.06 17.36
C THR A 51 -19.59 8.53 17.58
N SER A 52 -19.14 8.34 18.81
CA SER A 52 -17.82 7.75 19.09
C SER A 52 -17.70 6.31 18.57
N VAL A 53 -18.73 5.49 18.77
CA VAL A 53 -18.79 4.09 18.29
C VAL A 53 -18.79 4.07 16.77
N MET A 54 -19.60 4.91 16.12
CA MET A 54 -19.64 5.02 14.66
C MET A 54 -18.31 5.51 14.07
N GLN A 55 -17.62 6.45 14.73
CA GLN A 55 -16.30 6.90 14.31
C GLN A 55 -15.26 5.78 14.41
N ALA A 56 -15.26 5.01 15.49
CA ALA A 56 -14.39 3.84 15.64
C ALA A 56 -14.65 2.82 14.53
N GLN A 57 -15.92 2.53 14.25
CA GLN A 57 -16.34 1.64 13.17
C GLN A 57 -15.82 2.13 11.79
N ALA A 58 -15.98 3.43 11.50
CA ALA A 58 -15.49 4.02 10.25
C ALA A 58 -13.96 3.94 10.13
N ARG A 59 -13.22 4.26 11.21
CA ARG A 59 -11.77 4.13 11.25
C ARG A 59 -11.32 2.70 10.95
N LEU A 60 -11.97 1.69 11.54
CA LEU A 60 -11.61 0.30 11.28
C LEU A 60 -11.87 -0.12 9.83
N ARG A 61 -13.01 0.26 9.26
CA ARG A 61 -13.31 0.01 7.83
C ARG A 61 -12.25 0.61 6.92
N THR A 62 -11.87 1.86 7.14
CA THR A 62 -10.82 2.51 6.34
C THR A 62 -9.46 1.81 6.47
N ALA A 63 -9.10 1.35 7.68
CA ALA A 63 -7.88 0.61 7.93
C ALA A 63 -7.87 -0.74 7.19
N TRP A 64 -8.99 -1.47 7.21
CA TRP A 64 -9.15 -2.73 6.47
C TRP A 64 -9.05 -2.54 4.95
N GLU A 65 -9.68 -1.51 4.41
CA GLU A 65 -9.56 -1.17 2.99
C GLU A 65 -8.13 -0.80 2.61
N ALA A 66 -7.44 -0.03 3.43
CA ALA A 66 -6.02 0.28 3.24
C ALA A 66 -5.16 -0.98 3.22
N ARG A 67 -5.38 -1.89 4.18
CA ARG A 67 -4.69 -3.20 4.26
C ARG A 67 -4.99 -4.06 3.03
N ARG A 68 -6.24 -4.10 2.58
CA ARG A 68 -6.65 -4.82 1.36
C ARG A 68 -5.93 -4.27 0.14
N ARG A 69 -5.91 -2.94 -0.06
CA ARG A 69 -5.18 -2.30 -1.17
C ARG A 69 -3.69 -2.60 -1.14
N TYR A 70 -3.08 -2.56 0.04
CA TYR A 70 -1.68 -2.93 0.22
C TYR A 70 -1.40 -4.38 -0.21
N ARG A 71 -2.20 -5.34 0.29
CA ARG A 71 -2.05 -6.76 -0.09
C ARG A 71 -2.21 -6.99 -1.59
N LEU A 72 -3.18 -6.32 -2.23
CA LEU A 72 -3.38 -6.39 -3.69
C LEU A 72 -2.17 -5.84 -4.46
N ARG A 73 -1.57 -4.73 -4.00
CA ARG A 73 -0.34 -4.19 -4.58
C ARG A 73 0.82 -5.17 -4.44
N GLN A 74 1.02 -5.74 -3.24
CA GLN A 74 2.08 -6.71 -2.99
C GLN A 74 1.94 -7.94 -3.89
N ALA A 75 0.74 -8.50 -4.03
CA ALA A 75 0.49 -9.62 -4.93
C ALA A 75 0.82 -9.30 -6.40
N ARG A 76 0.56 -8.07 -6.87
CA ARG A 76 0.95 -7.64 -8.22
C ARG A 76 2.46 -7.53 -8.38
N LEU A 77 3.15 -6.94 -7.40
CA LEU A 77 4.60 -6.79 -7.43
C LEU A 77 5.32 -8.14 -7.37
N ALA A 78 4.82 -9.06 -6.53
CA ALA A 78 5.33 -10.43 -6.44
C ALA A 78 5.24 -11.14 -7.79
N ARG A 79 4.08 -11.08 -8.48
CA ARG A 79 3.93 -11.63 -9.83
C ARG A 79 4.93 -11.05 -10.83
N ARG A 80 5.10 -9.73 -10.85
CA ARG A 80 6.09 -9.06 -11.72
C ARG A 80 7.53 -9.43 -11.37
N ALA A 81 7.84 -9.69 -10.11
CA ALA A 81 9.15 -10.14 -9.68
C ALA A 81 9.41 -11.58 -10.16
N GLN A 82 8.44 -12.47 -9.99
CA GLN A 82 8.49 -13.85 -10.49
C GLN A 82 8.65 -13.89 -12.01
N GLU A 83 7.90 -13.08 -12.76
CA GLU A 83 8.02 -13.03 -14.22
C GLU A 83 9.41 -12.56 -14.67
N ARG A 84 9.95 -11.51 -14.02
CA ARG A 84 11.31 -11.04 -14.32
C ARG A 84 12.36 -12.08 -13.98
N GLU A 85 12.19 -12.81 -12.88
CA GLU A 85 13.08 -13.91 -12.51
C GLU A 85 13.01 -15.04 -13.52
N ALA A 86 11.81 -15.46 -13.93
CA ALA A 86 11.64 -16.46 -14.97
C ALA A 86 12.29 -16.03 -16.30
N ARG A 87 12.14 -14.76 -16.70
CA ARG A 87 12.83 -14.21 -17.88
C ARG A 87 14.34 -14.22 -17.73
N ARG A 88 14.88 -13.91 -16.54
CA ARG A 88 16.33 -14.00 -16.27
C ARG A 88 16.84 -15.42 -16.40
N LEU A 89 16.12 -16.39 -15.81
CA LEU A 89 16.48 -17.81 -15.90
C LEU A 89 16.38 -18.33 -17.34
N ALA A 90 15.37 -17.91 -18.11
CA ALA A 90 15.22 -18.29 -19.51
C ALA A 90 16.25 -17.64 -20.44
N ALA A 91 16.74 -16.43 -20.11
CA ALA A 91 17.76 -15.72 -20.88
C ALA A 91 19.20 -16.04 -20.44
N ALA A 92 19.38 -16.79 -19.35
CA ALA A 92 20.70 -17.28 -18.96
C ALA A 92 21.23 -18.16 -20.10
N PRO A 93 22.40 -17.85 -20.69
CA PRO A 93 22.95 -18.68 -21.75
C PRO A 93 23.17 -20.08 -21.17
N ALA A 94 22.61 -21.10 -21.83
CA ALA A 94 22.98 -22.47 -21.54
C ALA A 94 24.50 -22.56 -21.68
N THR A 95 25.20 -22.70 -20.56
CA THR A 95 26.63 -23.02 -20.54
C THR A 95 26.75 -24.48 -20.97
N THR A 96 26.59 -24.70 -22.26
CA THR A 96 27.00 -25.89 -22.98
C THR A 96 27.87 -25.41 -24.12
N ASP A 97 29.17 -25.41 -23.85
CA ASP A 97 30.26 -25.66 -24.79
C ASP A 97 29.92 -25.48 -26.28
N THR A 98 30.06 -24.27 -26.83
CA THR A 98 30.67 -24.13 -28.16
C THR A 98 31.26 -22.72 -28.34
N ALA A 99 32.52 -22.73 -28.77
CA ALA A 99 33.40 -21.64 -29.14
C ALA A 99 32.78 -20.29 -29.57
N SER A 100 33.40 -19.23 -29.03
CA SER A 100 33.77 -18.01 -29.78
C SER A 100 32.72 -17.39 -30.70
N SER A 101 31.80 -16.61 -30.12
CA SER A 101 31.28 -15.43 -30.81
C SER A 101 30.90 -14.38 -29.76
N ALA A 102 31.81 -13.44 -29.52
CA ALA A 102 31.48 -12.24 -28.78
C ALA A 102 30.41 -11.47 -29.59
N PRO A 103 29.33 -10.96 -28.97
CA PRO A 103 28.35 -10.17 -29.70
C PRO A 103 29.04 -8.94 -30.29
N GLU A 104 29.02 -8.85 -31.62
CA GLU A 104 29.58 -7.75 -32.37
C GLU A 104 28.86 -6.47 -31.93
N ARG A 105 29.53 -5.69 -31.08
CA ARG A 105 28.99 -4.43 -30.57
C ARG A 105 28.67 -3.57 -31.80
N PRO A 106 27.42 -3.10 -31.98
CA PRO A 106 27.09 -2.27 -33.12
C PRO A 106 28.02 -1.06 -33.11
N ALA A 107 28.81 -0.94 -34.17
CA ALA A 107 29.74 0.17 -34.33
C ALA A 107 28.96 1.47 -34.18
N LEU A 108 29.50 2.43 -33.41
CA LEU A 108 28.84 3.72 -33.26
C LEU A 108 28.56 4.32 -34.64
N PRO A 109 27.38 4.91 -34.86
CA PRO A 109 27.07 5.57 -36.12
C PRO A 109 28.09 6.68 -36.35
N ALA A 110 28.57 6.82 -37.61
CA ALA A 110 29.65 7.74 -37.97
C ALA A 110 29.41 9.19 -37.52
N SER A 111 28.13 9.61 -37.46
CA SER A 111 27.72 10.92 -36.94
C SER A 111 28.07 11.12 -35.46
N ALA A 112 27.86 10.10 -34.62
CA ALA A 112 28.20 10.16 -33.19
C ALA A 112 29.72 10.21 -32.97
N ALA A 113 30.49 9.45 -33.77
CA ALA A 113 31.95 9.48 -33.72
C ALA A 113 32.51 10.87 -34.09
N ALA A 114 31.95 11.52 -35.11
CA ALA A 114 32.36 12.86 -35.53
C ALA A 114 32.08 13.94 -34.46
N ILE A 115 30.96 13.84 -33.74
CA ILE A 115 30.61 14.76 -32.65
C ILE A 115 31.59 14.59 -31.48
N LEU A 116 31.91 13.34 -31.10
CA LEU A 116 32.88 13.05 -30.05
C LEU A 116 34.28 13.54 -30.40
N ALA A 117 34.72 13.39 -31.65
CA ALA A 117 36.01 13.91 -32.11
C ALA A 117 36.10 15.44 -31.96
N ARG A 118 35.05 16.17 -32.35
CA ARG A 118 34.99 17.63 -32.19
C ARG A 118 34.95 18.06 -30.72
N ALA A 119 34.20 17.33 -29.88
CA ALA A 119 34.14 17.59 -28.45
C ALA A 119 35.52 17.37 -27.78
N LYS A 120 36.22 16.29 -28.15
CA LYS A 120 37.57 15.99 -27.66
C LYS A 120 38.58 17.07 -28.09
N ALA A 121 38.50 17.55 -29.32
CA ALA A 121 39.34 18.65 -29.80
C ALA A 121 39.09 19.95 -29.02
N LYS A 122 37.82 20.32 -28.78
CA LYS A 122 37.47 21.49 -27.95
C LYS A 122 37.93 21.37 -26.50
N ALA A 123 37.86 20.17 -25.93
CA ALA A 123 38.33 19.92 -24.57
C ALA A 123 39.86 20.05 -24.46
N ALA A 124 40.60 19.51 -25.43
CA ALA A 124 42.05 19.63 -25.50
C ALA A 124 42.50 21.09 -25.67
N ASP A 125 41.79 21.88 -26.49
CA ASP A 125 42.06 23.31 -26.70
C ASP A 125 41.82 24.14 -25.43
N ARG A 126 40.79 23.79 -24.64
CA ARG A 126 40.53 24.40 -23.32
C ARG A 126 41.56 24.03 -22.26
N MET A 127 42.15 22.85 -22.32
CA MET A 127 43.20 22.41 -21.40
C MET A 127 44.58 22.97 -21.74
N LYS A 128 44.76 23.51 -22.95
CA LYS A 128 46.03 24.09 -23.44
C LYS A 128 46.10 25.61 -23.26
N ARG A 129 44.98 26.24 -22.89
CA ARG A 129 44.89 27.63 -22.40
C ARG A 129 45.11 27.67 -20.89
#